data_AF-A0A1K0GVL2-F1
#
_entry.id   AF-A0A1K0GVL2-F1
#
_cell.length_a   1.000
_cell.length_b   1.000
_cell.length_c   1.000
_cell.angle_alpha   90.00
_cell.angle_beta   90.00
_cell.angle_gamma   90.00
#
_symmetry.space_group_name_H-M   'P 1'
#
loop_
_entity.id
_entity.type
_entity.pdbx_description
1 polymer ?
#
loop_
_entity_poly.entity_id
_entity_poly.type
_entity_poly.pdbx_seq_one_letter_code
_entity_poly.pdbx_strand_id
1 'polypeptide(L)'
;MRGVARRVRTRAVLTCPVDSGRLRSAHREEVGVRRGTVYGLVTNDVEYAELVHDGTGPHTIRPRHPDGVLRFEKGGQVVFTTIVRHPGTRPQPWLREAMEHEARRSGFRIVRR
;
A
#
# COMPACT_ATOMS: atom_id res chain seq x y z
N MET A 1 23.44 -14.33 8.41
CA MET A 1 22.00 -14.49 8.75
C MET A 1 21.22 -13.30 8.19
N ARG A 2 20.19 -13.51 7.36
CA ARG A 2 19.28 -12.42 6.93
C ARG A 2 18.18 -12.25 8.01
N GLY A 3 18.08 -11.06 8.61
CA GLY A 3 17.08 -10.77 9.65
C GLY A 3 15.64 -10.91 9.15
N VAL A 4 14.68 -11.12 10.07
CA VAL A 4 13.25 -11.32 9.74
C VAL A 4 12.67 -10.12 9.01
N ALA A 5 13.01 -8.90 9.43
CA ALA A 5 12.60 -7.66 8.75
C ALA A 5 12.97 -7.64 7.26
N ARG A 6 14.18 -8.09 6.92
CA ARG A 6 14.63 -8.18 5.52
C ARG A 6 13.84 -9.19 4.71
N ARG A 7 13.45 -10.31 5.32
CA ARG A 7 12.57 -11.30 4.65
C ARG A 7 11.17 -10.75 4.43
N VAL A 8 10.60 -10.07 5.44
CA VAL A 8 9.32 -9.36 5.31
C VAL A 8 9.39 -8.36 4.17
N ARG A 9 10.41 -7.49 4.13
CA ARG A 9 10.60 -6.53 3.03
C ARG A 9 10.72 -7.22 1.69
N THR A 10 11.50 -8.30 1.59
CA THR A 10 11.69 -9.05 0.34
C THR A 10 10.36 -9.62 -0.15
N ARG A 11 9.58 -10.24 0.74
CA ARG A 11 8.25 -10.77 0.46
C ARG A 11 7.28 -9.65 0.03
N ALA A 12 7.27 -8.52 0.75
CA ALA A 12 6.45 -7.37 0.43
C ALA A 12 6.78 -6.82 -0.97
N VAL A 13 8.06 -6.70 -1.33
CA VAL A 13 8.49 -6.26 -2.67
C VAL A 13 8.02 -7.23 -3.77
N LEU A 14 8.05 -8.54 -3.51
CA LEU A 14 7.64 -9.57 -4.48
C LEU A 14 6.11 -9.63 -4.67
N THR A 15 5.35 -9.32 -3.63
CA THR A 15 3.87 -9.41 -3.63
C THR A 15 3.19 -8.06 -3.84
N CYS A 16 3.96 -6.97 -3.87
CA CYS A 16 3.48 -5.62 -4.09
C CYS A 16 2.79 -5.50 -5.47
N PRO A 17 1.59 -4.89 -5.54
CA PRO A 17 0.98 -4.49 -6.80
C PRO A 17 1.90 -3.57 -7.60
N VAL A 18 1.92 -3.72 -8.93
CA VAL A 18 2.82 -2.96 -9.81
C VAL A 18 2.03 -2.34 -10.95
N ASP A 19 2.19 -1.02 -11.08
CA ASP A 19 1.83 -0.23 -12.25
C ASP A 19 3.12 0.37 -12.85
N SER A 20 3.59 1.52 -12.34
CA SER A 20 4.88 2.12 -12.73
C SER A 20 6.11 1.57 -12.00
N GLY A 21 5.91 0.81 -10.92
CA GLY A 21 6.99 0.30 -10.06
C GLY A 21 7.42 1.21 -8.90
N ARG A 22 6.91 2.45 -8.81
CA ARG A 22 7.20 3.38 -7.69
C ARG A 22 6.83 2.81 -6.32
N LEU A 23 5.68 2.16 -6.21
CA LEU A 23 5.24 1.54 -4.95
C LEU A 23 6.20 0.40 -4.54
N ARG A 24 6.62 -0.41 -5.51
CA ARG A 24 7.53 -1.54 -5.28
C ARG A 24 8.92 -1.10 -4.83
N SER A 25 9.45 -0.01 -5.38
CA SER A 25 10.81 0.45 -5.06
C SER A 25 10.93 1.17 -3.71
N ALA A 26 9.83 1.68 -3.15
CA ALA A 26 9.84 2.57 -1.99
C ALA A 26 9.76 1.88 -0.61
N HIS A 27 10.07 0.58 -0.53
CA HIS A 27 10.05 -0.16 0.72
C HIS A 27 11.30 0.09 1.57
N ARG A 28 11.13 0.50 2.82
CA ARG A 28 12.20 0.62 3.80
C ARG A 28 12.09 -0.46 4.88
N GLU A 29 13.24 -0.85 5.42
CA GLU A 29 13.33 -1.69 6.61
C GLU A 29 14.13 -0.97 7.68
N GLU A 30 13.70 -1.13 8.93
CA GLU A 30 14.43 -0.70 10.12
C GLU A 30 14.49 -1.87 11.10
N VAL A 31 15.64 -2.06 11.73
CA VAL A 31 15.82 -3.02 12.82
C VAL A 31 16.40 -2.26 13.99
N GLY A 32 15.78 -2.41 15.17
CA GLY A 32 16.19 -1.71 16.36
C GLY A 32 16.00 -2.54 17.62
N VAL A 33 16.44 -1.99 18.75
CA VAL A 33 16.24 -2.56 20.08
C VAL A 33 15.48 -1.56 20.92
N ARG A 34 14.36 -1.97 21.51
CA ARG A 34 13.55 -1.13 22.40
C ARG A 34 13.24 -1.89 23.67
N ARG A 35 13.59 -1.33 24.83
CA ARG A 35 13.40 -1.96 26.16
C ARG A 35 13.93 -3.40 26.20
N GLY A 36 15.13 -3.63 25.67
CA GLY A 36 15.76 -4.96 25.60
C GLY A 36 15.16 -5.93 24.58
N THR A 37 14.15 -5.53 23.80
CA THR A 37 13.51 -6.37 22.77
C THR A 37 13.93 -5.92 21.37
N VAL A 38 14.39 -6.85 20.53
CA VAL A 38 14.66 -6.59 19.11
C VAL A 38 13.33 -6.45 18.36
N TYR A 39 13.17 -5.37 17.60
CA TYR A 39 12.03 -5.18 16.69
C TYR A 39 12.50 -4.97 15.26
N GLY A 40 11.63 -5.33 14.31
CA GLY A 40 11.81 -5.05 12.90
C GLY A 40 10.58 -4.33 12.37
N LEU A 41 10.79 -3.27 11.61
CA LEU A 41 9.73 -2.48 10.97
C LEU A 41 9.96 -2.48 9.46
N VAL A 42 8.88 -2.61 8.69
CA VAL A 42 8.89 -2.46 7.24
C VAL A 42 7.81 -1.46 6.86
N THR A 43 8.19 -0.39 6.15
CA THR A 43 7.30 0.69 5.73
C THR A 43 7.35 0.91 4.23
N ASN A 44 6.38 1.67 3.73
CA ASN A 44 6.37 2.21 2.38
C ASN A 44 6.06 3.70 2.46
N ASP A 45 6.92 4.54 1.89
CA ASP A 45 6.84 6.01 2.04
C ASP A 45 6.06 6.69 0.91
N VAL A 46 5.38 5.93 0.07
CA VAL A 46 4.59 6.49 -1.03
C VAL A 46 3.26 6.98 -0.50
N GLU A 47 2.88 8.22 -0.86
CA GLU A 47 1.66 8.89 -0.40
C GLU A 47 0.38 8.06 -0.58
N TYR A 48 0.28 7.31 -1.69
CA TYR A 48 -0.88 6.47 -1.98
C TYR A 48 -0.76 5.03 -1.46
N ALA A 49 0.30 4.68 -0.72
CA ALA A 49 0.53 3.31 -0.26
C ALA A 49 -0.61 2.81 0.65
N GLU A 50 -1.08 3.66 1.58
CA GLU A 50 -2.21 3.33 2.46
C GLU A 50 -3.48 3.03 1.67
N LEU A 51 -3.80 3.86 0.66
CA LEU A 51 -4.99 3.68 -0.18
C LEU A 51 -4.96 2.38 -0.99
N VAL A 52 -3.77 1.90 -1.37
CA VAL A 52 -3.61 0.58 -2.02
C VAL A 52 -3.69 -0.54 -0.97
N HIS A 53 -3.13 -0.30 0.22
CA HIS A 53 -3.03 -1.31 1.28
C HIS A 53 -4.39 -1.65 1.88
N ASP A 54 -5.11 -0.61 2.32
CA ASP A 54 -6.38 -0.72 3.03
C ASP A 54 -7.59 -0.49 2.12
N GLY A 55 -7.37 -0.07 0.87
CA GLY A 55 -8.43 0.23 -0.08
C GLY A 55 -9.09 1.58 0.20
N THR A 56 -10.15 1.88 -0.55
CA THR A 56 -10.95 3.10 -0.36
C THR A 56 -12.43 2.79 -0.39
N GLY A 57 -13.21 3.50 0.42
CA GLY A 57 -14.67 3.44 0.37
C GLY A 57 -15.27 4.19 -0.83
N PRO A 58 -16.59 4.06 -1.05
CA PRO A 58 -17.29 4.85 -2.05
C PRO A 58 -17.11 6.35 -1.83
N HIS A 59 -16.77 7.08 -2.89
CA HIS A 59 -16.53 8.51 -2.81
C HIS A 59 -16.87 9.24 -4.11
N THR A 60 -17.09 10.55 -4.00
CA THR A 60 -17.37 11.40 -5.16
C THR A 60 -16.09 12.11 -5.58
N ILE A 61 -15.74 11.99 -6.85
CA ILE A 61 -14.64 12.73 -7.47
C ILE A 61 -15.25 13.95 -8.17
N ARG A 62 -14.68 15.12 -7.89
CA ARG A 62 -15.06 16.40 -8.48
C ARG A 62 -13.84 17.07 -9.10
N PRO A 63 -14.02 17.89 -10.15
CA PRO A 63 -12.99 18.81 -10.64
C PRO A 63 -12.45 19.69 -9.52
N ARG A 64 -11.15 20.03 -9.60
CA ARG A 64 -10.51 20.91 -8.61
C ARG A 64 -10.99 22.35 -8.71
N HIS A 65 -11.34 22.81 -9.90
CA HIS A 65 -11.82 24.17 -10.16
C HIS A 65 -13.36 24.20 -10.30
N PRO A 66 -14.03 25.28 -9.89
CA PRO A 66 -15.49 25.40 -9.93
C PRO A 66 -16.08 25.15 -11.33
N ASP A 67 -15.43 25.68 -12.37
CA ASP A 67 -15.87 25.56 -13.77
C ASP A 67 -15.15 24.42 -14.52
N GLY A 68 -14.45 23.55 -13.79
CA GLY A 68 -13.70 22.45 -14.37
C GLY A 68 -14.59 21.29 -14.78
N VAL A 69 -14.09 20.45 -15.69
CA VAL A 69 -14.66 19.15 -16.01
C VAL A 69 -13.61 18.06 -15.85
N LEU A 70 -14.05 16.87 -15.45
CA LEU A 70 -13.24 15.65 -15.51
C LEU A 70 -13.25 15.13 -16.94
N ARG A 71 -12.10 14.70 -17.44
CA ARG A 71 -11.94 14.04 -18.73
C ARG A 71 -11.20 12.72 -18.56
N PHE A 72 -11.80 11.62 -19.01
CA PHE A 72 -11.17 10.30 -19.01
C PHE A 72 -11.73 9.42 -20.13
N GLU A 73 -11.03 8.35 -20.47
CA GLU A 73 -11.48 7.37 -21.44
C GLU A 73 -12.16 6.19 -20.76
N LYS A 74 -13.29 5.74 -21.32
CA LYS A 74 -14.02 4.55 -20.85
C LYS A 74 -14.62 3.83 -22.04
N GLY A 75 -14.26 2.56 -22.24
CA GLY A 75 -14.78 1.75 -23.33
C GLY A 75 -14.47 2.32 -24.74
N GLY A 76 -13.33 2.98 -24.91
CA GLY A 76 -12.93 3.60 -26.18
C GLY A 76 -13.58 4.96 -26.46
N GLN A 77 -14.39 5.48 -25.54
CA GLN A 77 -15.01 6.80 -25.65
C GLN A 77 -14.41 7.78 -24.64
N VAL A 78 -14.25 9.03 -25.05
CA VAL A 78 -13.85 10.13 -24.14
C VAL A 78 -15.10 10.63 -23.42
N VAL A 79 -15.07 10.61 -22.09
CA VAL A 79 -16.15 11.07 -21.22
C VAL A 79 -15.77 12.41 -20.59
N PHE A 80 -16.71 13.36 -20.61
CA PHE A 80 -16.63 14.63 -19.90
C PHE A 80 -17.75 14.71 -18.85
N THR A 81 -17.41 15.01 -17.60
CA THR A 81 -18.40 15.13 -16.51
C THR A 81 -17.87 16.02 -15.39
N THR A 82 -18.76 16.66 -14.64
CA THR A 82 -18.41 17.40 -13.41
C THR A 82 -18.41 16.50 -12.17
N ILE A 83 -18.82 15.23 -12.29
CA ILE A 83 -18.93 14.32 -11.17
C ILE A 83 -18.72 12.85 -11.57
N VAL A 84 -17.96 12.12 -10.74
CA VAL A 84 -17.87 10.65 -10.78
C VAL A 84 -18.18 10.10 -9.39
N ARG A 85 -19.13 9.17 -9.31
CA ARG A 85 -19.40 8.39 -8.09
C ARG A 85 -18.57 7.12 -8.15
N HIS A 86 -17.40 7.13 -7.51
CA HIS A 86 -16.49 5.99 -7.50
C HIS A 86 -16.95 4.99 -6.42
N PRO A 87 -17.07 3.68 -6.72
CA PRO A 87 -17.50 2.68 -5.74
C PRO A 87 -16.46 2.40 -4.65
N GLY A 88 -15.24 2.91 -4.81
CA GLY A 88 -14.09 2.61 -3.96
C GLY A 88 -13.15 1.62 -4.63
N THR A 89 -12.05 1.31 -3.95
CA THR A 89 -11.02 0.35 -4.39
C THR A 89 -10.91 -0.77 -3.36
N ARG A 90 -10.77 -2.01 -3.84
CA ARG A 90 -10.55 -3.15 -2.93
C ARG A 90 -9.14 -3.08 -2.32
N PRO A 91 -8.98 -3.44 -1.04
CA PRO A 91 -7.66 -3.50 -0.40
C PRO A 91 -6.75 -4.54 -1.06
N GLN A 92 -5.47 -4.23 -1.13
CA GLN A 92 -4.40 -5.16 -1.45
C GLN A 92 -3.39 -5.14 -0.29
N PRO A 93 -3.59 -5.88 0.80
CA PRO A 93 -2.87 -5.66 2.05
C PRO A 93 -1.45 -6.29 2.07
N TRP A 94 -0.61 -5.98 1.07
CA TRP A 94 0.66 -6.69 0.81
C TRP A 94 1.68 -6.63 1.96
N LEU A 95 1.82 -5.49 2.67
CA LEU A 95 2.74 -5.37 3.82
C LEU A 95 2.33 -6.27 4.99
N ARG A 96 1.03 -6.28 5.30
CA ARG A 96 0.41 -7.07 6.37
C ARG A 96 0.54 -8.54 6.07
N GLU A 97 0.18 -8.96 4.86
CA GLU A 97 0.30 -10.35 4.43
C GLU A 97 1.76 -10.84 4.46
N ALA A 98 2.70 -10.01 4.00
CA ALA A 98 4.13 -10.33 4.05
C ALA A 98 4.65 -10.47 5.49
N MET A 99 4.25 -9.56 6.38
CA MET A 99 4.59 -9.61 7.81
C MET A 99 4.03 -10.87 8.46
N GLU A 100 2.73 -11.14 8.27
CA GLU A 100 2.06 -12.31 8.87
C GLU A 100 2.65 -13.62 8.38
N HIS A 101 2.99 -13.70 7.09
CA HIS A 101 3.62 -14.88 6.50
C HIS A 101 4.97 -15.19 7.14
N GLU A 102 5.86 -14.20 7.25
CA GLU A 102 7.21 -14.41 7.79
C GLU A 102 7.23 -14.52 9.32
N ALA A 103 6.35 -13.81 10.03
CA ALA A 103 6.22 -13.90 11.49
C ALA A 103 5.83 -15.32 11.92
N ARG A 104 4.82 -15.91 11.24
CA ARG A 104 4.40 -17.32 11.48
C ARG A 104 5.54 -18.31 11.30
N ARG A 105 6.42 -18.10 10.31
CA ARG A 105 7.56 -18.99 10.04
C ARG A 105 8.72 -18.84 11.00
N SER A 106 8.83 -17.68 11.65
CA SER A 106 10.03 -17.29 12.41
C SER A 106 9.83 -17.28 13.93
N GLY A 107 8.62 -17.57 14.41
CA GLY A 107 8.29 -17.51 15.84
C GLY A 107 8.22 -16.10 16.42
N PHE A 108 8.12 -15.06 15.57
CA PHE A 108 8.01 -13.68 16.02
C PHE A 108 6.57 -13.36 16.39
N ARG A 109 6.37 -12.67 17.51
CA ARG A 109 5.06 -12.13 17.89
C ARG A 109 4.80 -10.83 17.11
N ILE A 110 3.68 -10.78 16.40
CA ILE A 110 3.22 -9.56 15.74
C ILE A 110 2.70 -8.60 16.80
N VAL A 111 3.24 -7.39 16.82
CA VAL A 111 2.74 -6.30 17.66
C VAL A 111 1.99 -5.34 16.76
N ARG A 112 0.67 -5.21 16.95
CA ARG A 112 -0.12 -4.16 16.31
C ARG A 112 0.10 -2.88 17.11
N ARG A 113 0.49 -1.81 16.42
CA ARG A 113 0.54 -0.47 17.01
C ARG A 113 -0.86 0.11 17.06
#